data_AF-A0A382PE66-F1
#
_entry.id   AF-A0A382PE66-F1
#
_cell.length_a   1.000
_cell.length_b   1.000
_cell.length_c   1.000
_cell.angle_alpha   90.00
_cell.angle_beta   90.00
_cell.angle_gamma   90.00
#
_symmetry.space_group_name_H-M   'P 1'
#
loop_
_entity.id
_entity.type
_entity.pdbx_description
1 polymer ?
#
loop_
_entity_poly.entity_id
_entity_poly.type
_entity_poly.pdbx_seq_one_letter_code
_entity_poly.pdbx_strand_id
1 'polypeptide(L)'
;IIVDEETTSMDIAVEESKLSQAIGRGGQNIRLASDLTQWKLNVMSEAEAQDIDEHEMQKIVDLFTNKLSVDEDVASLLAQDGFSNIEDIAYVPINELQQIEGFDEKLVAELRERAQDQLLIEAISKEEDLDVHGPSDDLLELQLITPELAFSLARVGINTKNKLAEQSVDDLQEIDGLDEDLAAKVILQAREDWFKAGEIITEDNNEEEPETKAESEVTENAPVEEVEVETKAESEVTEKTQTEKLKTEE
;
A
#
# COMPACT_ATOMS: atom_id res chain seq x y z
N ILE A 1 -15.47 -4.03 25.40
CA ILE A 1 -15.98 -3.42 24.16
C ILE A 1 -15.21 -2.13 23.98
N ILE A 2 -14.37 -2.09 22.96
CA ILE A 2 -13.63 -0.90 22.54
C ILE A 2 -14.37 -0.32 21.32
N VAL A 3 -14.32 0.99 21.17
CA VAL A 3 -15.14 1.73 20.19
C VAL A 3 -14.25 2.81 19.58
N ASP A 4 -14.03 2.71 18.26
CA ASP A 4 -13.27 3.67 17.49
C ASP A 4 -14.23 4.41 16.54
N GLU A 5 -14.41 5.71 16.80
CA GLU A 5 -15.29 6.58 15.99
C GLU A 5 -14.62 7.06 14.69
N GLU A 6 -13.29 7.01 14.58
CA GLU A 6 -12.56 7.42 13.38
C GLU A 6 -12.58 6.31 12.32
N THR A 7 -12.27 5.06 12.70
CA THR A 7 -12.40 3.92 11.77
C THR A 7 -13.82 3.34 11.71
N THR A 8 -14.76 3.88 12.51
CA THR A 8 -16.15 3.38 12.65
C THR A 8 -16.17 1.88 12.95
N SER A 9 -15.35 1.45 13.90
CA SER A 9 -15.14 0.05 14.27
C SER A 9 -15.37 -0.22 15.76
N MET A 10 -15.64 -1.48 16.10
CA MET A 10 -16.01 -1.87 17.46
C MET A 10 -15.57 -3.28 17.77
N ASP A 11 -14.70 -3.42 18.77
CA ASP A 11 -14.12 -4.68 19.21
C ASP A 11 -14.86 -5.23 20.42
N ILE A 12 -15.47 -6.40 20.23
CA ILE A 12 -16.38 -7.01 21.20
C ILE A 12 -15.72 -8.26 21.80
N ALA A 13 -14.96 -8.06 22.87
CA ALA A 13 -14.51 -9.13 23.74
C ALA A 13 -15.69 -9.87 24.39
N VAL A 14 -15.67 -11.21 24.36
CA VAL A 14 -16.67 -12.08 25.01
C VAL A 14 -16.02 -13.33 25.61
N GLU A 15 -16.64 -13.93 26.62
CA GLU A 15 -16.29 -15.29 27.09
C GLU A 15 -16.15 -16.27 25.90
N GLU A 16 -15.09 -17.09 25.90
CA GLU A 16 -14.82 -18.12 24.88
C GLU A 16 -16.06 -19.00 24.58
N SER A 17 -16.82 -19.35 25.62
CA SER A 17 -18.04 -20.16 25.51
C SER A 17 -19.16 -19.51 24.69
N LYS A 18 -19.13 -18.18 24.54
CA LYS A 18 -20.12 -17.35 23.83
C LYS A 18 -19.60 -16.85 22.47
N LEU A 19 -18.30 -16.89 22.22
CA LEU A 19 -17.66 -16.45 20.97
C LEU A 19 -18.34 -17.02 19.72
N SER A 20 -18.56 -18.34 19.69
CA SER A 20 -19.26 -19.01 18.58
C SER A 20 -20.72 -18.56 18.41
N GLN A 21 -21.41 -18.19 19.49
CA GLN A 21 -22.78 -17.66 19.43
C GLN A 21 -22.81 -16.21 18.92
N ALA A 22 -21.85 -15.38 19.34
CA ALA A 22 -21.73 -13.99 18.92
C ALA A 22 -21.34 -13.87 17.43
N ILE A 23 -20.39 -14.69 16.96
CA ILE A 23 -20.03 -14.81 15.53
C ILE A 23 -21.21 -15.34 14.71
N GLY A 24 -21.92 -16.34 15.24
CA GLY A 24 -22.97 -17.06 14.53
C GLY A 24 -22.43 -17.99 13.45
N ARG A 25 -23.33 -18.72 12.78
CA ARG A 25 -22.93 -19.68 11.73
C ARG A 25 -22.30 -18.95 10.56
N GLY A 26 -21.02 -19.24 10.27
CA GLY A 26 -20.28 -18.63 9.16
C GLY A 26 -20.11 -17.11 9.26
N GLY A 27 -20.09 -16.56 10.48
CA GLY A 27 -20.02 -15.10 10.68
C GLY A 27 -21.31 -14.33 10.36
N GLN A 28 -22.42 -15.03 10.07
CA GLN A 28 -23.65 -14.37 9.60
C GLN A 28 -24.29 -13.43 10.64
N ASN A 29 -24.06 -13.65 11.94
CA ASN A 29 -24.58 -12.75 12.97
C ASN A 29 -23.78 -11.43 13.00
N ILE A 30 -22.44 -11.51 12.94
CA ILE A 30 -21.58 -10.32 12.78
C ILE A 30 -21.93 -9.57 11.50
N ARG A 31 -22.02 -10.26 10.36
CA ARG A 31 -22.31 -9.61 9.07
C ARG A 31 -23.62 -8.83 9.10
N LEU A 32 -24.71 -9.47 9.54
CA LEU A 32 -26.02 -8.81 9.67
C LEU A 32 -26.03 -7.68 10.72
N ALA A 33 -25.20 -7.77 11.75
CA ALA A 33 -25.05 -6.69 12.73
C ALA A 33 -24.28 -5.50 12.16
N SER A 34 -23.14 -5.73 11.49
CA SER A 34 -22.36 -4.70 10.78
C SER A 34 -23.15 -4.04 9.65
N ASP A 35 -23.92 -4.82 8.87
CA ASP A 35 -24.82 -4.31 7.82
C ASP A 35 -25.94 -3.42 8.40
N LEU A 36 -26.34 -3.63 9.67
CA LEU A 36 -27.41 -2.91 10.35
C LEU A 36 -26.92 -1.70 11.16
N THR A 37 -25.75 -1.78 11.80
CA THR A 37 -25.12 -0.67 12.52
C THR A 37 -24.36 0.27 11.58
N GLN A 38 -23.92 -0.23 10.43
CA GLN A 38 -22.99 0.41 9.50
C GLN A 38 -21.57 0.57 10.08
N TRP A 39 -21.21 -0.27 11.07
CA TRP A 39 -19.91 -0.29 11.75
C TRP A 39 -19.16 -1.61 11.49
N LYS A 40 -17.83 -1.55 11.49
CA LYS A 40 -16.98 -2.75 11.40
C LYS A 40 -16.88 -3.44 12.77
N LEU A 41 -17.77 -4.39 13.02
CA LEU A 41 -17.78 -5.18 14.25
C LEU A 41 -16.78 -6.34 14.18
N ASN A 42 -15.80 -6.37 15.08
CA ASN A 42 -14.96 -7.56 15.32
C ASN A 42 -15.39 -8.22 16.65
N VAL A 43 -15.27 -9.55 16.75
CA VAL A 43 -15.60 -10.29 17.97
C VAL A 43 -14.47 -11.27 18.27
N MET A 44 -13.98 -11.21 19.50
CA MET A 44 -12.79 -11.93 19.99
C MET A 44 -13.06 -12.46 21.40
N SER A 45 -12.27 -13.43 21.86
CA SER A 45 -12.34 -13.86 23.26
C SER A 45 -11.78 -12.80 24.21
N GLU A 46 -12.16 -12.88 25.49
CA GLU A 46 -11.57 -12.07 26.56
C GLU A 46 -10.04 -12.25 26.69
N ALA A 47 -9.50 -13.42 26.32
CA ALA A 47 -8.06 -13.67 26.29
C ALA A 47 -7.38 -13.01 25.09
N GLU A 48 -7.93 -13.18 23.88
CA GLU A 48 -7.40 -12.53 22.65
C GLU A 48 -7.46 -11.00 22.77
N ALA A 49 -8.48 -10.45 23.43
CA ALA A 49 -8.56 -9.01 23.70
C ALA A 49 -7.40 -8.54 24.61
N GLN A 50 -7.11 -9.26 25.70
CA GLN A 50 -5.99 -8.90 26.57
C GLN A 50 -4.62 -9.10 25.90
N ASP A 51 -4.45 -10.16 25.10
CA ASP A 51 -3.24 -10.35 24.27
C ASP A 51 -3.02 -9.19 23.28
N ILE A 52 -4.10 -8.60 22.74
CA ILE A 52 -4.05 -7.41 21.88
C ILE A 52 -3.72 -6.16 22.69
N ASP A 53 -4.43 -5.91 23.80
CA ASP A 53 -4.19 -4.75 24.68
C ASP A 53 -2.73 -4.70 25.15
N GLU A 54 -2.17 -5.83 25.62
CA GLU A 54 -0.78 -5.94 26.05
C GLU A 54 0.21 -5.72 24.89
N HIS A 55 -0.09 -6.23 23.69
CA HIS A 55 0.74 -6.00 22.51
C HIS A 55 0.66 -4.53 22.01
N GLU A 56 -0.46 -3.84 22.19
CA GLU A 56 -0.60 -2.43 21.84
C GLU A 56 0.11 -1.50 22.81
N MET A 57 0.03 -1.78 24.12
CA MET A 57 0.91 -1.11 25.09
C MET A 57 2.39 -1.33 24.74
N GLN A 58 2.81 -2.55 24.37
CA GLN A 58 4.20 -2.79 23.96
C GLN A 58 4.59 -2.01 22.69
N LYS A 59 3.72 -1.90 21.67
CA LYS A 59 3.99 -1.07 20.47
C LYS A 59 4.22 0.40 20.85
N ILE A 60 3.45 0.93 21.80
CA ILE A 60 3.58 2.32 22.29
C ILE A 60 4.87 2.50 23.09
N VAL A 61 5.21 1.53 23.96
CA VAL A 61 6.49 1.50 24.71
C VAL A 61 7.68 1.46 23.74
N ASP A 62 7.63 0.60 22.73
CA ASP A 62 8.65 0.49 21.69
C ASP A 62 8.75 1.80 20.88
N LEU A 63 7.63 2.44 20.53
CA LEU A 63 7.58 3.72 19.81
C LEU A 63 8.28 4.81 20.61
N PHE A 64 7.93 5.00 21.89
CA PHE A 64 8.58 5.99 22.74
C PHE A 64 10.05 5.66 22.98
N THR A 65 10.40 4.42 23.28
CA THR A 65 11.80 3.98 23.46
C THR A 65 12.65 4.29 22.22
N ASN A 66 12.16 3.98 21.01
CA ASN A 66 12.91 4.21 19.78
C ASN A 66 12.96 5.68 19.34
N LYS A 67 11.81 6.40 19.31
CA LYS A 67 11.78 7.80 18.88
C LYS A 67 12.31 8.75 19.97
N LEU A 68 11.80 8.69 21.19
CA LEU A 68 12.21 9.61 22.26
C LEU A 68 13.54 9.21 22.93
N SER A 69 14.10 8.02 22.65
CA SER A 69 15.36 7.54 23.27
C SER A 69 15.31 7.58 24.81
N VAL A 70 14.19 7.12 25.37
CA VAL A 70 13.92 7.05 26.82
C VAL A 70 14.10 5.63 27.34
N ASP A 71 14.25 5.49 28.66
CA ASP A 71 14.27 4.17 29.32
C ASP A 71 12.87 3.51 29.26
N GLU A 72 12.85 2.18 29.15
CA GLU A 72 11.64 1.35 29.03
C GLU A 72 10.67 1.58 30.20
N ASP A 73 11.17 1.76 31.43
CA ASP A 73 10.38 2.12 32.61
C ASP A 73 9.57 3.42 32.37
N VAL A 74 10.19 4.46 31.78
CA VAL A 74 9.57 5.77 31.52
C VAL A 74 8.55 5.67 30.38
N ALA A 75 8.86 4.92 29.33
CA ALA A 75 7.93 4.63 28.25
C ALA A 75 6.69 3.85 28.73
N SER A 76 6.88 2.89 29.65
CA SER A 76 5.77 2.10 30.23
C SER A 76 4.80 2.95 31.06
N LEU A 77 5.29 3.99 31.74
CA LEU A 77 4.47 4.93 32.52
C LEU A 77 3.66 5.86 31.60
N LEU A 78 4.25 6.33 30.50
CA LEU A 78 3.53 7.11 29.47
C LEU A 78 2.40 6.30 28.82
N ALA A 79 2.67 5.04 28.45
CA ALA A 79 1.66 4.15 27.90
C ALA A 79 0.52 3.86 28.90
N GLN A 80 0.83 3.70 30.19
CA GLN A 80 -0.17 3.47 31.25
C GLN A 80 -1.04 4.69 31.57
N ASP A 81 -0.52 5.92 31.44
CA ASP A 81 -1.29 7.15 31.63
C ASP A 81 -2.13 7.51 30.37
N GLY A 82 -1.96 6.76 29.27
CA GLY A 82 -2.77 6.85 28.06
C GLY A 82 -2.16 7.63 26.89
N PHE A 83 -0.87 7.99 26.96
CA PHE A 83 -0.17 8.62 25.84
C PHE A 83 0.09 7.59 24.75
N SER A 84 -0.39 7.86 23.53
CA SER A 84 -0.16 7.00 22.36
C SER A 84 0.72 7.66 21.29
N ASN A 85 0.76 9.00 21.21
CA ASN A 85 1.54 9.75 20.23
C ASN A 85 2.60 10.66 20.89
N ILE A 86 3.51 11.19 20.08
CA ILE A 86 4.58 12.11 20.55
C ILE A 86 4.11 13.56 20.56
N GLU A 87 3.20 13.87 19.65
CA GLU A 87 2.40 15.08 19.56
C GLU A 87 1.73 15.38 20.91
N ASP A 88 1.15 14.37 21.54
CA ASP A 88 0.55 14.47 22.88
C ASP A 88 1.59 15.00 23.88
N ILE A 89 2.76 14.36 23.98
CA ILE A 89 3.85 14.76 24.89
C ILE A 89 4.41 16.16 24.55
N ALA A 90 4.42 16.55 23.27
CA ALA A 90 4.90 17.86 22.82
C ALA A 90 3.93 19.01 23.17
N TYR A 91 2.61 18.77 23.12
CA TYR A 91 1.58 19.81 23.21
C TYR A 91 0.79 19.83 24.53
N VAL A 92 0.70 18.70 25.26
CA VAL A 92 0.01 18.60 26.56
C VAL A 92 0.63 19.54 27.62
N PRO A 93 -0.18 20.10 28.54
CA PRO A 93 0.33 20.90 29.64
C PRO A 93 1.32 20.14 30.54
N ILE A 94 2.41 20.81 30.91
CA ILE A 94 3.44 20.29 31.83
C ILE A 94 2.83 19.75 33.14
N ASN A 95 1.71 20.33 33.60
CA ASN A 95 1.00 19.92 34.81
C ASN A 95 0.38 18.51 34.71
N GLU A 96 0.10 18.00 33.52
CA GLU A 96 -0.45 16.66 33.29
C GLU A 96 0.67 15.62 33.30
N LEU A 97 1.75 15.86 32.53
CA LEU A 97 2.97 15.05 32.60
C LEU A 97 3.64 15.04 34.00
N GLN A 98 3.39 16.05 34.84
CA GLN A 98 3.82 16.08 36.27
C GLN A 98 2.88 15.35 37.25
N GLN A 99 1.72 14.84 36.81
CA GLN A 99 0.86 14.00 37.64
C GLN A 99 1.27 12.51 37.57
N ILE A 100 2.02 12.11 36.54
CA ILE A 100 2.58 10.76 36.39
C ILE A 100 3.56 10.46 37.54
N GLU A 101 3.37 9.33 38.23
CA GLU A 101 4.23 8.98 39.36
C GLU A 101 5.67 8.70 38.89
N GLY A 102 6.63 9.42 39.48
CA GLY A 102 8.06 9.33 39.15
C GLY A 102 8.60 10.43 38.24
N PHE A 103 7.74 11.25 37.63
CA PHE A 103 8.15 12.31 36.71
C PHE A 103 8.52 13.59 37.48
N ASP A 104 9.68 14.20 37.16
CA ASP A 104 10.11 15.48 37.74
C ASP A 104 10.09 16.61 36.69
N GLU A 105 10.13 17.87 37.15
CA GLU A 105 10.04 19.06 36.29
C GLU A 105 11.13 19.09 35.19
N LYS A 106 12.28 18.45 35.41
CA LYS A 106 13.37 18.37 34.43
C LYS A 106 13.13 17.28 33.42
N LEU A 107 12.74 16.09 33.85
CA LEU A 107 12.39 14.97 32.98
C LEU A 107 11.24 15.37 32.05
N VAL A 108 10.20 16.03 32.57
CA VAL A 108 9.09 16.53 31.75
C VAL A 108 9.56 17.58 30.72
N ALA A 109 10.46 18.50 31.10
CA ALA A 109 11.02 19.48 30.17
C ALA A 109 11.89 18.81 29.10
N GLU A 110 12.74 17.85 29.47
CA GLU A 110 13.67 17.14 28.59
C GLU A 110 12.93 16.17 27.64
N LEU A 111 11.91 15.45 28.12
CA LEU A 111 10.99 14.66 27.31
C LEU A 111 10.31 15.52 26.24
N ARG A 112 9.87 16.73 26.62
CA ARG A 112 9.18 17.65 25.73
C ARG A 112 10.11 18.30 24.71
N GLU A 113 11.36 18.57 25.09
CA GLU A 113 12.43 19.00 24.16
C GLU A 113 12.70 17.89 23.13
N ARG A 114 12.93 16.64 23.58
CA ARG A 114 13.08 15.47 22.68
C ARG A 114 11.87 15.23 21.79
N ALA A 115 10.65 15.42 22.29
CA ALA A 115 9.42 15.27 21.51
C ALA A 115 9.34 16.33 20.39
N GLN A 116 9.66 17.58 20.69
CA GLN A 116 9.68 18.67 19.71
C GLN A 116 10.82 18.49 18.69
N ASP A 117 12.00 18.04 19.12
CA ASP A 117 13.12 17.70 18.24
C ASP A 117 12.75 16.54 17.29
N GLN A 118 12.08 15.48 17.77
CA GLN A 118 11.63 14.39 16.90
C GLN A 118 10.54 14.80 15.91
N LEU A 119 9.57 15.62 16.34
CA LEU A 119 8.56 16.16 15.41
C LEU A 119 9.18 17.09 14.36
N LEU A 120 10.24 17.84 14.73
CA LEU A 120 11.01 18.64 13.79
C LEU A 120 11.85 17.78 12.83
N ILE A 121 12.50 16.72 13.33
CA ILE A 121 13.23 15.76 12.48
C ILE A 121 12.27 15.08 11.52
N GLU A 122 11.10 14.62 11.97
CA GLU A 122 10.11 13.96 11.12
C GLU A 122 9.49 14.93 10.09
N ALA A 123 9.30 16.21 10.44
CA ALA A 123 8.89 17.24 9.49
C ALA A 123 9.98 17.51 8.44
N ILE A 124 11.25 17.60 8.86
CA ILE A 124 12.39 17.78 7.95
C ILE A 124 12.57 16.54 7.05
N SER A 125 12.46 15.32 7.56
CA SER A 125 12.54 14.10 6.74
C SER A 125 11.39 14.04 5.73
N LYS A 126 10.17 14.44 6.09
CA LYS A 126 9.06 14.56 5.13
C LYS A 126 9.33 15.62 4.05
N GLU A 127 10.06 16.69 4.34
CA GLU A 127 10.45 17.71 3.36
C GLU A 127 11.68 17.28 2.52
N GLU A 128 12.66 16.58 3.12
CA GLU A 128 13.83 16.00 2.45
C GLU A 128 13.44 14.81 1.55
N ASP A 129 12.45 13.99 1.93
CA ASP A 129 11.84 13.00 1.03
C ASP A 129 11.16 13.70 -0.17
N LEU A 130 10.57 14.90 0.01
CA LEU A 130 10.04 15.69 -1.11
C LEU A 130 11.14 16.31 -1.99
N ASP A 131 12.34 16.57 -1.48
CA ASP A 131 13.48 17.08 -2.27
C ASP A 131 14.31 15.96 -2.93
N VAL A 132 14.46 14.81 -2.28
CA VAL A 132 15.25 13.65 -2.72
C VAL A 132 14.43 12.65 -3.54
N HIS A 133 13.12 12.57 -3.27
CA HIS A 133 12.14 11.82 -4.06
C HIS A 133 11.07 12.73 -4.68
N GLY A 134 11.40 14.01 -4.86
CA GLY A 134 10.62 14.96 -5.65
C GLY A 134 10.37 14.49 -7.10
N PRO A 135 9.42 15.12 -7.79
CA PRO A 135 9.04 14.73 -9.14
C PRO A 135 10.21 14.90 -10.12
N SER A 136 10.58 13.82 -10.81
CA SER A 136 11.58 13.85 -11.88
C SER A 136 11.22 14.86 -12.98
N ASP A 137 12.22 15.42 -13.66
CA ASP A 137 12.00 16.26 -14.85
C ASP A 137 11.06 15.58 -15.88
N ASP A 138 11.23 14.27 -16.11
CA ASP A 138 10.36 13.44 -16.98
C ASP A 138 8.86 13.47 -16.61
N LEU A 139 8.53 13.79 -15.36
CA LEU A 139 7.16 13.93 -14.85
C LEU A 139 6.67 15.39 -14.98
N LEU A 140 7.57 16.36 -14.77
CA LEU A 140 7.31 17.79 -14.92
C LEU A 140 7.18 18.23 -16.40
N GLU A 141 7.76 17.48 -17.34
CA GLU A 141 7.58 17.69 -18.79
C GLU A 141 6.22 17.18 -19.33
N LEU A 142 5.43 16.45 -18.54
CA LEU A 142 4.13 15.94 -18.97
C LEU A 142 3.08 17.07 -19.02
N GLN A 143 2.58 17.33 -20.23
CA GLN A 143 1.75 18.50 -20.55
C GLN A 143 0.39 18.56 -19.81
N LEU A 144 -0.04 17.45 -19.18
CA LEU A 144 -1.26 17.38 -18.37
C LEU A 144 -1.00 17.47 -16.86
N ILE A 145 0.26 17.53 -16.41
CA ILE A 145 0.66 17.60 -15.00
C ILE A 145 1.07 19.03 -14.66
N THR A 146 0.46 19.62 -13.63
CA THR A 146 0.96 20.86 -13.04
C THR A 146 2.07 20.55 -12.03
N PRO A 147 3.01 21.48 -11.75
CA PRO A 147 4.03 21.25 -10.72
C PRO A 147 3.43 20.87 -9.35
N GLU A 148 2.30 21.48 -8.98
CA GLU A 148 1.55 21.15 -7.75
C GLU A 148 1.07 19.69 -7.73
N LEU A 149 0.57 19.19 -8.88
CA LEU A 149 0.17 17.79 -9.04
C LEU A 149 1.37 16.83 -9.07
N ALA A 150 2.50 17.27 -9.65
CA ALA A 150 3.73 16.49 -9.64
C ALA A 150 4.25 16.27 -8.20
N PHE A 151 4.13 17.29 -7.34
CA PHE A 151 4.47 17.16 -5.91
C PHE A 151 3.45 16.34 -5.11
N SER A 152 2.15 16.33 -5.44
CA SER A 152 1.20 15.42 -4.79
C SER A 152 1.40 13.95 -5.23
N LEU A 153 1.69 13.71 -6.51
CA LEU A 153 2.11 12.39 -7.00
C LEU A 153 3.42 11.91 -6.32
N ALA A 154 4.42 12.77 -6.19
CA ALA A 154 5.68 12.44 -5.51
C ALA A 154 5.48 12.07 -4.02
N ARG A 155 4.54 12.71 -3.31
CA ARG A 155 4.14 12.36 -1.93
C ARG A 155 3.55 10.96 -1.78
N VAL A 156 2.88 10.45 -2.83
CA VAL A 156 2.37 9.07 -2.92
C VAL A 156 3.47 8.10 -3.41
N GLY A 157 4.72 8.58 -3.55
CA GLY A 157 5.87 7.81 -4.03
C GLY A 157 5.96 7.72 -5.56
N ILE A 158 5.04 8.35 -6.31
CA ILE A 158 4.97 8.35 -7.77
C ILE A 158 5.89 9.46 -8.32
N ASN A 159 7.20 9.28 -8.09
CA ASN A 159 8.22 10.30 -8.38
C ASN A 159 8.82 10.25 -9.80
N THR A 160 8.38 9.32 -10.66
CA THR A 160 8.87 9.20 -12.05
C THR A 160 7.75 8.89 -13.03
N LYS A 161 7.96 9.27 -14.30
CA LYS A 161 7.04 8.95 -15.41
C LYS A 161 6.73 7.45 -15.53
N ASN A 162 7.70 6.57 -15.29
CA ASN A 162 7.48 5.12 -15.34
C ASN A 162 6.56 4.63 -14.21
N LYS A 163 6.76 5.07 -12.97
CA LYS A 163 5.82 4.76 -11.87
C LYS A 163 4.40 5.24 -12.18
N LEU A 164 4.27 6.45 -12.73
CA LEU A 164 2.97 6.97 -13.14
C LEU A 164 2.32 6.14 -14.28
N ALA A 165 3.12 5.57 -15.17
CA ALA A 165 2.65 4.63 -16.19
C ALA A 165 2.25 3.26 -15.60
N GLU A 166 2.74 2.87 -14.42
CA GLU A 166 2.43 1.60 -13.76
C GLU A 166 1.10 1.64 -12.98
N GLN A 167 0.66 2.81 -12.48
CA GLN A 167 -0.58 2.96 -11.69
C GLN A 167 -1.88 2.70 -12.47
N SER A 168 -2.95 2.37 -11.73
CA SER A 168 -4.33 2.35 -12.20
C SER A 168 -5.02 3.72 -12.05
N VAL A 169 -6.23 3.85 -12.58
CA VAL A 169 -7.04 5.07 -12.44
C VAL A 169 -7.53 5.23 -10.99
N ASP A 170 -7.89 4.12 -10.33
CA ASP A 170 -8.38 4.10 -8.96
C ASP A 170 -7.31 4.58 -7.96
N ASP A 171 -6.06 4.12 -8.12
CA ASP A 171 -4.92 4.55 -7.26
C ASP A 171 -4.66 6.07 -7.32
N LEU A 172 -5.07 6.74 -8.41
CA LEU A 172 -4.92 8.18 -8.58
C LEU A 172 -6.15 8.98 -8.13
N GLN A 173 -7.32 8.35 -7.95
CA GLN A 173 -8.51 9.02 -7.40
C GLN A 173 -8.39 9.30 -5.89
N GLU A 174 -7.51 8.61 -5.18
CA GLU A 174 -7.19 8.90 -3.77
C GLU A 174 -6.39 10.21 -3.59
N ILE A 175 -5.94 10.84 -4.69
CA ILE A 175 -5.07 12.01 -4.68
C ILE A 175 -5.87 13.30 -4.93
N ASP A 176 -5.84 14.22 -3.96
CA ASP A 176 -6.47 15.54 -4.05
C ASP A 176 -6.17 16.26 -5.38
N GLY A 177 -7.21 16.46 -6.19
CA GLY A 177 -7.17 17.20 -7.45
C GLY A 177 -7.14 16.37 -8.74
N LEU A 178 -7.07 15.03 -8.66
CA LEU A 178 -7.27 14.14 -9.81
C LEU A 178 -8.74 13.73 -9.95
N ASP A 179 -9.33 14.04 -11.09
CA ASP A 179 -10.60 13.48 -11.57
C ASP A 179 -10.32 12.17 -12.32
N GLU A 180 -11.27 11.22 -12.36
CA GLU A 180 -11.14 9.94 -13.09
C GLU A 180 -10.72 10.19 -14.54
N ASP A 181 -11.38 11.17 -15.16
CA ASP A 181 -11.18 11.58 -16.53
C ASP A 181 -9.82 12.29 -16.75
N LEU A 182 -9.17 12.80 -15.70
CA LEU A 182 -7.81 13.35 -15.77
C LEU A 182 -6.75 12.28 -15.50
N ALA A 183 -6.93 11.45 -14.47
CA ALA A 183 -6.06 10.34 -14.12
C ALA A 183 -5.83 9.40 -15.33
N ALA A 184 -6.91 8.98 -16.00
CA ALA A 184 -6.83 8.14 -17.19
C ALA A 184 -5.99 8.78 -18.33
N LYS A 185 -6.13 10.10 -18.55
CA LYS A 185 -5.37 10.83 -19.59
C LYS A 185 -3.89 11.02 -19.21
N VAL A 186 -3.61 11.24 -17.94
CA VAL A 186 -2.25 11.40 -17.39
C VAL A 186 -1.48 10.07 -17.44
N ILE A 187 -2.11 8.95 -17.05
CA ILE A 187 -1.54 7.59 -17.19
C ILE A 187 -1.29 7.26 -18.67
N LEU A 188 -2.25 7.56 -19.57
CA LEU A 188 -2.07 7.35 -21.01
C LEU A 188 -0.88 8.14 -21.56
N GLN A 189 -0.67 9.38 -21.12
CA GLN A 189 0.47 10.21 -21.53
C GLN A 189 1.80 9.68 -20.97
N ALA A 190 1.81 9.15 -19.74
CA ALA A 190 2.98 8.47 -19.19
C ALA A 190 3.34 7.21 -20.00
N ARG A 191 2.34 6.41 -20.40
CA ARG A 191 2.46 5.21 -21.25
C ARG A 191 2.80 5.50 -22.73
N GLU A 192 2.81 6.76 -23.18
CA GLU A 192 3.07 7.11 -24.60
C GLU A 192 4.41 6.55 -25.12
N ASP A 193 5.41 6.42 -24.23
CA ASP A 193 6.72 5.89 -24.61
C ASP A 193 6.73 4.36 -24.73
N TRP A 194 5.85 3.65 -24.03
CA TRP A 194 5.66 2.20 -24.21
C TRP A 194 4.98 1.92 -25.56
N PHE A 195 3.98 2.74 -25.94
CA PHE A 195 3.36 2.70 -27.27
C PHE A 195 4.35 3.05 -28.41
N LYS A 196 5.37 3.89 -28.15
CA LYS A 196 6.47 4.17 -29.11
C LYS A 196 7.53 3.07 -29.14
N ALA A 197 7.83 2.44 -28.00
CA ALA A 197 8.82 1.37 -27.89
C ALA A 197 8.35 0.07 -28.57
N GLY A 198 7.03 -0.17 -28.61
CA GLY A 198 6.42 -1.16 -29.49
C GLY A 198 6.17 -2.53 -28.87
N GLU A 199 5.70 -2.59 -27.63
CA GLU A 199 5.12 -3.82 -27.06
C GLU A 199 3.59 -3.69 -26.99
N ILE A 200 2.93 -4.05 -28.10
CA ILE A 200 1.47 -4.06 -28.20
C ILE A 200 0.95 -5.37 -27.58
N ILE A 201 0.68 -5.35 -26.27
CA ILE A 201 -0.12 -6.38 -25.61
C ILE A 201 -1.60 -5.99 -25.76
N THR A 202 -2.17 -6.27 -26.92
CA THR A 202 -3.63 -6.34 -27.08
C THR A 202 -4.13 -7.66 -26.48
N GLU A 203 -4.24 -7.70 -25.16
CA GLU A 203 -5.20 -8.59 -24.51
C GLU A 203 -6.59 -7.97 -24.69
N ASP A 204 -7.21 -8.26 -25.84
CA ASP A 204 -8.60 -7.89 -26.16
C ASP A 204 -9.57 -8.66 -25.24
N ASN A 205 -9.69 -8.20 -23.99
CA ASN A 205 -10.75 -8.60 -23.08
C ASN A 205 -12.08 -7.95 -23.52
N ASN A 206 -12.68 -8.48 -24.59
CA ASN A 206 -14.07 -8.26 -24.94
C ASN A 206 -14.78 -9.61 -25.15
N GLU A 207 -15.23 -10.22 -24.06
CA GLU A 207 -16.10 -11.41 -24.08
C GLU A 207 -17.51 -11.05 -24.58
N GLU A 208 -17.67 -10.86 -25.90
CA GLU A 208 -18.98 -10.85 -26.55
C GLU A 208 -19.19 -12.16 -27.31
N GLU A 209 -19.97 -13.09 -26.72
CA GLU A 209 -20.47 -14.27 -27.43
C GLU A 209 -21.38 -13.84 -28.61
N PRO A 210 -21.08 -14.20 -29.86
CA PRO A 210 -22.04 -14.02 -30.95
C PRO A 210 -23.09 -15.14 -30.92
N GLU A 211 -24.35 -14.80 -30.63
CA GLU A 211 -25.48 -15.75 -30.63
C GLU A 211 -25.52 -16.63 -31.90
N THR A 212 -25.82 -17.92 -31.72
CA THR A 212 -26.07 -18.81 -32.86
C THR A 212 -27.45 -18.59 -33.49
N LYS A 213 -27.48 -18.31 -34.81
CA LYS A 213 -28.57 -18.65 -35.75
C LYS A 213 -28.01 -18.94 -37.13
N ALA A 214 -28.77 -19.69 -37.92
CA ALA A 214 -28.32 -20.37 -39.14
C ALA A 214 -28.99 -19.82 -40.42
N GLU A 215 -28.85 -20.58 -41.52
CA GLU A 215 -29.35 -20.36 -42.90
C GLU A 215 -28.39 -19.49 -43.75
N SER A 216 -27.51 -20.07 -44.60
CA SER A 216 -27.75 -20.72 -45.92
C SER A 216 -28.03 -19.72 -47.05
N GLU A 217 -27.56 -19.85 -48.30
CA GLU A 217 -27.06 -21.03 -49.04
C GLU A 217 -26.25 -20.61 -50.31
N VAL A 218 -25.33 -21.46 -50.82
CA VAL A 218 -24.67 -21.45 -52.18
C VAL A 218 -23.95 -20.14 -52.65
N THR A 219 -23.08 -20.08 -53.68
CA THR A 219 -22.59 -21.01 -54.76
C THR A 219 -21.14 -20.61 -55.11
N GLU A 220 -20.16 -21.52 -55.22
CA GLU A 220 -19.65 -22.16 -56.47
C GLU A 220 -18.60 -21.34 -57.30
N ASN A 221 -17.29 -21.64 -57.14
CA ASN A 221 -16.47 -22.29 -58.19
C ASN A 221 -14.97 -22.48 -57.85
N ALA A 222 -14.37 -23.49 -58.48
CA ALA A 222 -12.94 -23.86 -58.58
C ALA A 222 -12.73 -24.48 -59.99
N PRO A 223 -11.59 -25.11 -60.39
CA PRO A 223 -10.20 -25.12 -59.86
C PRO A 223 -9.31 -24.21 -60.77
N VAL A 224 -8.00 -24.35 -61.05
CA VAL A 224 -6.91 -25.35 -60.87
C VAL A 224 -5.60 -24.56 -60.53
N GLU A 225 -4.34 -25.02 -60.58
CA GLU A 225 -3.63 -26.15 -61.22
C GLU A 225 -2.39 -26.59 -60.40
N GLU A 226 -1.73 -27.68 -60.76
CA GLU A 226 -0.66 -28.34 -59.97
C GLU A 226 0.75 -28.01 -60.47
N VAL A 227 1.74 -27.96 -59.56
CA VAL A 227 3.15 -28.37 -59.83
C VAL A 227 3.76 -28.97 -58.55
N GLU A 228 4.01 -30.28 -58.53
CA GLU A 228 4.94 -30.95 -57.60
C GLU A 228 6.41 -30.68 -58.02
N VAL A 229 7.46 -30.85 -57.20
CA VAL A 229 8.15 -32.15 -56.94
C VAL A 229 9.41 -31.88 -56.09
N GLU A 230 9.58 -32.61 -54.97
CA GLU A 230 10.85 -33.15 -54.36
C GLU A 230 12.14 -32.28 -54.18
N THR A 231 13.15 -32.61 -53.33
CA THR A 231 13.37 -33.63 -52.27
C THR A 231 14.52 -33.23 -51.31
N LYS A 232 14.55 -33.85 -50.10
CA LYS A 232 15.75 -34.28 -49.31
C LYS A 232 16.69 -33.19 -48.73
N ALA A 233 17.41 -33.43 -47.62
CA ALA A 233 17.33 -34.46 -46.58
C ALA A 233 18.12 -34.03 -45.31
N GLU A 234 18.08 -34.90 -44.30
CA GLU A 234 18.93 -34.99 -43.09
C GLU A 234 20.45 -34.79 -43.39
N SER A 235 21.35 -34.50 -42.42
CA SER A 235 21.41 -35.07 -41.07
C SER A 235 22.25 -34.29 -40.02
N GLU A 236 22.14 -34.76 -38.77
CA GLU A 236 23.16 -34.85 -37.68
C GLU A 236 24.01 -33.61 -37.30
N VAL A 237 23.91 -33.07 -36.07
CA VAL A 237 24.34 -33.63 -34.76
C VAL A 237 25.87 -33.72 -34.58
N THR A 238 26.43 -32.92 -33.65
CA THR A 238 27.31 -33.43 -32.58
C THR A 238 27.61 -32.38 -31.50
N GLU A 239 27.70 -32.81 -30.24
CA GLU A 239 28.22 -32.05 -29.11
C GLU A 239 29.72 -31.71 -29.25
N LYS A 240 30.19 -30.71 -28.49
CA LYS A 240 31.33 -30.93 -27.58
C LYS A 240 31.51 -29.90 -26.47
N THR A 241 31.73 -30.40 -25.26
CA THR A 241 32.18 -29.66 -24.07
C THR A 241 33.70 -29.84 -23.86
N GLN A 242 34.38 -28.77 -23.40
CA GLN A 242 35.66 -28.71 -22.67
C GLN A 242 35.92 -27.20 -22.40
N THR A 243 35.90 -26.63 -21.19
CA THR A 243 36.66 -26.82 -19.93
C THR A 243 38.10 -26.27 -19.94
N GLU A 244 38.52 -25.70 -18.78
CA GLU A 244 39.89 -25.30 -18.38
C GLU A 244 40.48 -23.99 -19.01
N LYS A 245 41.22 -23.12 -18.29
CA LYS A 245 41.48 -22.93 -16.83
C LYS A 245 42.25 -21.63 -16.53
N LEU A 246 42.33 -21.23 -15.24
CA LEU A 246 43.31 -20.28 -14.62
C LEU A 246 43.13 -18.80 -15.05
N LYS A 247 43.55 -17.76 -14.31
CA LYS A 247 44.28 -17.58 -13.02
C LYS A 247 43.77 -16.25 -12.40
N THR A 248 43.36 -16.13 -11.13
CA THR A 248 44.15 -15.92 -9.87
C THR A 248 45.13 -14.74 -9.89
N GLU A 249 45.11 -13.96 -8.78
CA GLU A 249 45.84 -12.70 -8.52
C GLU A 249 45.25 -11.51 -9.33
N GLU A 250 45.13 -10.29 -8.79
CA GLU A 250 45.71 -9.68 -7.57
C GLU A 250 44.64 -9.25 -6.53
#